data_AF-A0A6P1HL63-F1
#
_entry.id   AF-A0A6P1HL63-F1
#
_cell.length_a   1.000
_cell.length_b   1.000
_cell.length_c   1.000
_cell.angle_alpha   90.00
_cell.angle_beta   90.00
_cell.angle_gamma   90.00
#
_symmetry.space_group_name_H-M   'P 1'
#
loop_
_entity.id
_entity.type
_entity.pdbx_description
1 polymer ?
#
loop_
_entity_poly.entity_id
_entity_poly.type
_entity_poly.pdbx_seq_one_letter_code
_entity_poly.pdbx_strand_id
1 'polypeptide(L)' 'MSEKHYQYPVHRRHLLVFFHTKQILTRWEHVNQKPDIQTLSIFTGYSEESILESLEFGHPSLIDHLQGSSAHPLKTAR' A
#
# COMPACT_ATOMS: atom_id res chain seq x y z
N MET A 1 -8.02 16.48 -21.30
CA MET A 1 -8.72 16.17 -20.04
C MET A 1 -7.65 16.10 -18.96
N SER A 2 -7.63 17.03 -18.02
CA SER A 2 -6.61 17.07 -16.96
C SER A 2 -6.86 15.94 -15.97
N GLU A 3 -5.98 14.94 -15.95
CA GLU A 3 -5.92 13.97 -14.86
C GLU A 3 -5.58 14.73 -13.58
N LYS A 4 -6.57 14.84 -12.68
CA LYS A 4 -6.35 15.34 -11.33
C LYS A 4 -5.53 14.28 -10.60
N HIS A 5 -4.21 14.47 -10.54
CA HIS A 5 -3.33 13.70 -9.69
C HIS A 5 -3.67 14.05 -8.23
N TYR A 6 -4.57 13.27 -7.62
CA TYR A 6 -4.73 13.29 -6.18
C TYR A 6 -3.48 12.63 -5.58
N GLN A 7 -2.61 13.46 -5.03
CA GLN A 7 -1.42 13.01 -4.32
C GLN A 7 -1.87 12.49 -2.95
N TYR A 8 -2.33 11.24 -2.91
CA TYR A 8 -2.67 10.59 -1.66
C TYR A 8 -1.37 10.34 -0.89
N PRO A 9 -1.18 10.92 0.31
CA PRO A 9 -0.01 10.63 1.09
C PRO A 9 -0.05 9.16 1.46
N VAL A 10 0.85 8.36 0.87
CA VAL A 10 1.08 6.99 1.31
C VAL A 10 1.46 7.05 2.77
N HIS A 11 0.50 6.72 3.62
CA HIS A 11 0.79 6.72 5.03
C HIS A 11 1.55 5.43 5.31
N ARG A 12 2.81 5.54 5.76
CA ARG A 12 3.66 4.37 6.08
C ARG A 12 2.97 3.33 6.97
N ARG A 13 1.95 3.73 7.73
CA ARG A 13 1.09 2.86 8.55
C ARG A 13 0.34 1.81 7.72
N HIS A 14 -0.02 2.13 6.47
CA HIS A 14 -0.75 1.22 5.58
C HIS A 14 0.16 0.20 4.89
N LEU A 15 1.49 0.44 4.83
CA LEU A 15 2.43 -0.49 4.20
C LEU A 15 2.44 -1.85 4.89
N LEU A 16 2.45 -1.85 6.22
CA LEU A 16 2.48 -3.07 7.02
C LEU A 16 1.22 -3.91 6.78
N VAL A 17 0.05 -3.26 6.85
CA VAL A 17 -1.25 -3.90 6.60
C VAL A 17 -1.32 -4.42 5.16
N PHE A 18 -0.86 -3.63 4.19
CA PHE A 18 -0.82 -4.03 2.78
C PHE A 18 0.04 -5.28 2.56
N PHE A 19 1.26 -5.31 3.09
CA PHE A 19 2.16 -6.47 2.93
C PHE A 19 1.59 -7.73 3.58
N HIS A 20 1.08 -7.63 4.81
CA HIS A 20 0.44 -8.78 5.47
C HIS A 20 -0.77 -9.27 4.68
N THR A 21 -1.62 -8.36 4.20
CA THR A 21 -2.79 -8.71 3.38
C THR A 21 -2.38 -9.42 2.09
N LYS A 22 -1.35 -8.92 1.39
CA LYS A 22 -0.82 -9.55 0.16
C LYS A 22 -0.26 -10.95 0.42
N GLN A 23 0.45 -11.16 1.53
CA GLN A 23 0.95 -12.49 1.90
C GLN A 23 -0.19 -13.50 2.08
N ILE A 24 -1.29 -13.09 2.70
CA ILE A 24 -2.48 -13.97 2.84
C ILE A 24 -3.10 -14.23 1.47
N LEU A 25 -3.29 -13.21 0.64
CA LEU A 25 -3.86 -13.38 -0.71
C LEU A 25 -3.06 -14.36 -1.57
N THR A 26 -1.72 -14.28 -1.58
CA THR A 26 -0.87 -15.23 -2.32
C THR A 26 -1.00 -16.67 -1.82
N ARG A 27 -1.23 -16.89 -0.52
CA ARG A 27 -1.51 -18.24 0.00
C ARG A 27 -2.82 -18.79 -0.58
N TRP A 28 -3.81 -17.93 -0.77
CA TRP A 28 -5.11 -18.30 -1.31
C TRP A 28 -5.15 -18.50 -2.83
N GLU A 29 -4.20 -17.95 -3.59
CA GLU A 29 -4.07 -18.22 -5.03
C GLU A 29 -3.94 -19.72 -5.34
N HIS A 30 -3.38 -20.50 -4.41
CA HIS A 30 -3.23 -21.95 -4.53
C HIS A 30 -4.52 -22.74 -4.27
N VAL A 31 -5.54 -22.08 -3.73
CA VAL A 31 -6.78 -22.73 -3.22
C VAL A 31 -7.96 -22.49 -4.16
N ASN A 32 -7.75 -21.87 -5.33
CA ASN A 32 -8.78 -21.50 -6.33
C ASN A 32 -9.98 -20.70 -5.77
N GLN A 33 -9.83 -20.13 -4.58
CA GLN A 33 -10.85 -19.33 -3.92
C GLN A 33 -10.20 -18.05 -3.40
N LYS A 34 -10.84 -16.91 -3.66
CA LYS A 34 -10.40 -15.64 -3.09
C LYS A 34 -11.02 -15.49 -1.70
N PRO A 35 -10.23 -15.17 -0.66
CA PRO A 35 -10.78 -14.91 0.66
C PRO A 35 -11.60 -13.62 0.62
N ASP A 36 -12.68 -13.59 1.40
CA ASP A 36 -13.42 -12.37 1.66
C ASP A 36 -12.68 -11.47 2.67
N ILE A 37 -13.20 -10.25 2.86
CA ILE A 37 -12.58 -9.25 3.74
C ILE A 37 -12.58 -9.68 5.21
N GLN A 38 -13.60 -10.41 5.65
CA GLN A 38 -13.73 -10.96 7.00
C GLN A 38 -12.63 -11.99 7.27
N THR A 39 -12.38 -12.87 6.30
CA THR A 39 -11.31 -13.84 6.34
C THR A 39 -9.96 -13.13 6.44
N LEU A 40 -9.72 -12.12 5.61
CA LEU A 40 -8.48 -11.33 5.67
C LEU A 40 -8.31 -10.65 7.04
N SER A 41 -9.38 -10.10 7.62
CA SER A 41 -9.38 -9.53 8.98
C SER A 41 -8.95 -10.55 10.03
N ILE A 42 -9.54 -11.76 10.01
CA ILE A 42 -9.20 -12.84 10.94
C ILE A 42 -7.72 -13.26 10.80
N PHE A 43 -7.22 -13.41 9.58
CA PHE A 43 -5.85 -13.89 9.34
C PHE A 43 -4.78 -12.84 9.59
N THR A 44 -5.08 -11.56 9.34
CA THR A 44 -4.11 -10.48 9.49
C THR A 44 -4.17 -9.79 10.85
N GLY A 45 -5.29 -9.90 11.57
CA GLY A 45 -5.53 -9.22 12.84
C GLY A 45 -5.85 -7.72 12.70
N TYR A 46 -6.02 -7.21 11.48
CA TYR A 46 -6.38 -5.82 11.20
C TYR A 46 -7.88 -5.68 10.96
N SER A 47 -8.43 -4.49 11.21
CA SER A 47 -9.83 -4.21 10.87
C SER A 47 -10.05 -4.24 9.35
N GLU A 48 -11.26 -4.58 8.94
CA GLU A 48 -11.66 -4.59 7.53
C GLU A 48 -11.40 -3.23 6.86
N GLU A 49 -11.72 -2.14 7.56
CA GLU A 49 -11.45 -0.77 7.12
C GLU A 49 -9.95 -0.54 6.88
N SER A 50 -9.09 -0.92 7.83
CA SER A 50 -7.64 -0.77 7.69
C SER A 50 -7.10 -1.56 6.50
N ILE A 51 -7.66 -2.75 6.25
CA ILE A 51 -7.28 -3.59 5.11
C ILE A 51 -7.69 -2.91 3.80
N LEU A 52 -8.93 -2.43 3.69
CA LEU A 52 -9.44 -1.73 2.51
C LEU A 52 -8.61 -0.47 2.21
N GLU A 53 -8.42 0.40 3.20
CA GLU A 53 -7.57 1.58 3.07
C GLU A 53 -6.14 1.21 2.66
N SER A 54 -5.59 0.11 3.18
CA SER A 54 -4.23 -0.31 2.83
C SER A 54 -4.11 -0.87 1.42
N LEU A 55 -5.14 -1.54 0.91
CA LEU A 55 -5.15 -2.03 -0.46
C LEU A 55 -5.24 -0.87 -1.47
N GLU A 56 -5.88 0.23 -1.08
CA GLU A 56 -6.00 1.45 -1.89
C GLU A 56 -4.74 2.34 -1.79
N PHE A 57 -4.21 2.56 -0.58
CA PHE A 57 -3.18 3.57 -0.32
C PHE A 57 -1.84 3.02 0.17
N GLY A 58 -1.75 1.73 0.48
CA GLY A 58 -0.54 1.08 1.03
C GLY A 58 0.38 0.47 -0.03
N HIS A 59 0.08 0.62 -1.33
CA HIS A 59 0.92 0.06 -2.37
C HIS A 59 2.28 0.79 -2.45
N PRO A 60 3.43 0.08 -2.42
CA PRO A 60 4.76 0.72 -2.41
C PRO A 60 5.05 1.64 -3.59
N SER A 61 4.48 1.38 -4.78
CA SER A 61 4.64 2.27 -5.95
C SER A 61 4.14 3.70 -5.72
N LEU A 62 3.24 3.88 -4.74
CA LEU A 62 2.75 5.20 -4.37
C LEU A 62 3.80 6.00 -3.56
N ILE A 63 4.82 5.34 -2.99
CA ILE A 63 5.93 5.98 -2.26
C ILE A 63 6.85 6.72 -3.23
N ASP A 64 7.07 6.18 -4.42
CA ASP A 64 7.97 6.77 -5.42
C ASP A 64 7.46 8.13 -5.91
N HIS A 65 6.13 8.35 -5.89
CA HIS A 65 5.52 9.65 -6.17
C HIS A 65 5.79 10.73 -5.11
N LEU A 66 6.29 10.37 -3.93
CA LEU A 66 6.68 11.33 -2.88
C LEU A 66 8.17 11.68 -2.93
N GLN A 67 9.03 10.80 -3.47
CA GLN A 67 10.47 11.05 -3.60
C GLN A 67 10.85 11.84 -4.86
N GLY A 68 9.94 11.96 -5.84
CA GLY A 68 10.14 12.76 -7.05
C GLY A 68 10.21 14.28 -6.87
N SER A 69 9.95 14.82 -5.67
CA SER A 69 9.92 16.28 -5.41
C SER A 69 11.06 16.81 -4.54
N SER A 70 12.11 16.03 -4.23
CA SER A 70 13.29 16.56 -3.51
C SER A 70 14.63 16.03 -4.00
N ALA A 71 14.79 15.84 -5.31
CA ALA A 71 16.12 15.79 -5.92
C ALA A 71 16.74 17.21 -5.94
N HIS A 72 17.02 17.78 -4.77
CA HIS A 72 18.07 18.79 -4.66
C HIS A 72 19.41 18.03 -4.67
N PRO A 73 20.24 18.18 -5.71
CA PRO A 73 21.61 17.72 -5.61
C PRO A 73 22.26 18.52 -4.49
N LEU A 74 22.71 17.83 -3.44
CA LEU A 74 23.70 18.37 -2.51
C LEU A 74 24.90 18.76 -3.37
N LYS A 75 24.97 20.03 -3.78
CA LYS A 75 26.19 20.64 -4.27
C LYS A 75 27.15 20.62 -3.09
N THR A 76 27.96 19.57 -2.99
CA THR A 76 29.22 19.62 -2.26
C THR A 76 30.05 20.73 -2.90
N ALA A 77 30.12 21.87 -2.20
CA ALA A 77 31.09 22.90 -2.49
C ALA A 77 32.50 22.30 -2.32
N ARG A 78 33.32 22.45 -3.35
CA ARG A 78 34.78 22.32 -3.25
C ARG A 78 35.37 23.69 -2.98
#